data_AF-A0A2N3QTN1-F1
#
_entry.id   AF-A0A2N3QTN1-F1
#
_cell.length_a   1.000
_cell.length_b   1.000
_cell.length_c   1.000
_cell.angle_alpha   90.00
_cell.angle_beta   90.00
_cell.angle_gamma   90.00
#
_symmetry.space_group_name_H-M   'P 1'
#
loop_
_entity.id
_entity.type
_entity.pdbx_description
1 polymer ?
#
loop_
_entity_poly.entity_id
_entity_poly.type
_entity_poly.pdbx_seq_one_letter_code
_entity_poly.pdbx_strand_id
1 'polypeptide(L)'
;MKCAICRKEFTPNPNARRKPKYCSGACKQKAYELRKKIGAKPVNVGGRTPEMVLGDEFEYAGSDIPMNRRHDFDRLAARKMDDDTETVLRRSQRKLQQVIDDPETPANAVAKLTETLISVTKELDALKEDAGGDDLLALLAKPDDSEVDDDVGAEII
;
A
#
# COMPACT_ATOMS: atom_id res chain seq x y z
N MET A 1 20.59 -35.22 16.64
CA MET A 1 20.78 -33.80 16.25
C MET A 1 22.27 -33.49 16.21
N LYS A 2 22.72 -32.51 15.40
CA LYS A 2 24.15 -32.13 15.30
C LYS A 2 24.44 -30.84 16.06
N CYS A 3 25.55 -30.79 16.78
CA CYS A 3 25.97 -29.58 17.49
C CYS A 3 26.42 -28.48 16.52
N ALA A 4 25.94 -27.24 16.71
CA ALA A 4 26.34 -26.11 15.87
C ALA A 4 27.83 -25.69 15.98
N ILE A 5 28.57 -26.16 16.99
CA ILE A 5 29.99 -25.82 17.19
C ILE A 5 30.91 -26.96 16.78
N CYS A 6 30.74 -28.15 17.37
CA CYS A 6 31.65 -29.28 17.11
C CYS A 6 31.10 -30.30 16.11
N ARG A 7 29.90 -30.09 15.55
CA ARG A 7 29.22 -30.97 14.58
C ARG A 7 28.96 -32.42 15.05
N LYS A 8 29.35 -32.77 16.28
CA LYS A 8 29.08 -34.08 16.89
C LYS A 8 27.59 -34.34 16.98
N GLU A 9 27.20 -35.57 16.69
CA GLU A 9 25.84 -36.04 16.88
C GLU A 9 25.56 -36.27 18.36
N PHE A 10 24.39 -35.82 18.80
CA PHE A 10 23.93 -36.00 20.17
C PHE A 10 22.41 -36.18 20.23
N THR A 11 21.97 -36.83 21.28
CA THR A 11 20.56 -37.08 21.58
C THR A 11 20.00 -35.93 22.42
N PRO A 12 18.95 -35.22 21.97
CA PRO A 12 18.26 -34.25 22.82
C PRO A 12 17.61 -34.94 24.01
N ASN A 13 17.55 -34.23 25.14
CA ASN A 13 16.67 -34.63 26.24
C ASN A 13 15.20 -34.48 25.77
N PRO A 14 14.38 -35.55 25.79
CA PRO A 14 12.99 -35.50 25.36
C PRO A 14 12.11 -34.59 26.23
N ASN A 15 12.49 -34.36 27.48
CA ASN A 15 11.75 -33.53 28.43
C ASN A 15 12.12 -32.04 28.37
N ALA A 16 13.04 -31.64 27.49
CA ALA A 16 13.43 -30.24 27.37
C ALA A 16 12.36 -29.42 26.63
N ARG A 17 11.89 -28.33 27.23
CA ARG A 17 10.94 -27.37 26.62
C ARG A 17 11.40 -26.83 25.26
N ARG A 18 12.71 -26.84 24.98
CA ARG A 18 13.29 -26.43 23.71
C ARG A 18 14.36 -27.42 23.26
N LYS A 19 14.39 -27.70 21.95
CA LYS A 19 15.42 -28.55 21.34
C LYS A 19 16.81 -27.90 21.54
N PRO A 20 17.77 -28.56 22.22
CA PRO A 20 19.11 -28.01 22.43
C PRO A 20 19.88 -27.86 21.12
N LYS A 21 20.64 -26.76 20.98
CA LYS A 21 21.49 -26.47 19.79
C LYS A 21 22.94 -26.99 19.92
N TYR A 22 23.35 -27.29 21.15
CA TYR A 22 24.73 -27.65 21.48
C TYR A 22 24.75 -28.97 22.24
N CYS A 23 25.78 -29.79 22.02
CA CYS A 23 25.92 -31.08 22.70
C CYS A 23 26.35 -30.95 24.17
N SER A 24 26.94 -29.83 24.57
CA SER A 24 27.44 -29.61 25.94
C SER A 24 27.50 -28.13 26.32
N GLY A 25 27.67 -27.86 27.61
CA GLY A 25 27.91 -26.51 28.16
C GLY A 25 29.16 -25.85 27.58
N ALA A 26 30.22 -26.61 27.32
CA ALA A 26 31.44 -26.10 26.70
C ALA A 26 31.18 -25.56 25.27
N CYS A 27 30.38 -26.27 24.46
CA CYS A 27 29.99 -25.77 23.15
C CYS A 27 29.08 -24.52 23.24
N LYS A 28 28.24 -24.43 24.27
CA LYS A 28 27.43 -23.23 24.53
C LYS A 28 28.30 -22.01 24.87
N GLN A 29 29.36 -22.19 25.66
CA GLN A 29 30.32 -21.13 26.00
C GLN A 29 31.14 -20.69 24.78
N LYS A 30 31.69 -21.63 24.00
CA LYS A 30 32.39 -21.30 22.74
C LYS A 30 31.50 -20.51 21.78
N ALA A 31 30.22 -20.88 21.66
CA ALA A 31 29.26 -20.13 20.86
C ALA A 31 29.02 -18.71 21.40
N TYR A 32 29.03 -18.51 22.72
CA TYR A 32 28.93 -17.20 23.35
C TYR A 32 30.16 -16.33 23.08
N GLU A 33 31.36 -16.89 23.21
CA GLU A 33 32.61 -16.20 22.90
C GLU A 33 32.70 -15.79 21.43
N LEU A 34 32.30 -16.65 20.50
CA LEU A 34 32.24 -16.32 19.07
C LEU A 34 31.27 -15.15 18.81
N ARG A 35 30.07 -15.17 19.41
CA ARG A 35 29.12 -14.04 19.31
C ARG A 35 29.72 -12.75 19.87
N LYS A 36 30.42 -12.82 21.01
CA LYS A 36 31.09 -11.68 21.63
C LYS A 36 32.19 -11.11 20.73
N LYS A 37 32.99 -11.98 20.08
CA LYS A 37 34.05 -11.57 19.14
C LYS A 37 33.50 -10.89 17.89
N ILE A 38 32.36 -11.36 17.38
CA ILE A 38 31.70 -10.80 16.18
C ILE A 38 30.94 -9.50 16.50
N GLY A 39 30.78 -9.15 17.78
CA GLY A 39 29.97 -7.98 18.20
C GLY A 39 28.46 -8.20 18.09
N ALA A 40 28.02 -9.43 17.81
CA ALA A 40 26.61 -9.80 17.73
C ALA A 40 26.03 -9.92 19.15
N LYS A 41 25.53 -8.79 19.70
CA LYS A 41 24.77 -8.80 20.96
C LYS A 41 23.37 -9.37 20.70
N PRO A 42 22.89 -10.33 21.52
CA PRO A 42 21.49 -10.71 21.46
C PRO A 42 20.65 -9.49 21.85
N VAL A 43 19.62 -9.16 21.04
CA VAL A 43 18.64 -8.15 21.41
C VAL A 43 18.00 -8.61 22.72
N ASN A 44 18.35 -7.93 23.82
CA ASN A 44 17.74 -8.16 25.12
C ASN A 44 16.35 -7.56 25.07
N VAL A 45 15.34 -8.38 24.75
CA VAL A 45 13.94 -7.96 24.67
C VAL A 45 13.29 -7.87 26.05
N GLY A 46 14.07 -7.64 27.11
CA GLY A 46 13.59 -7.63 28.50
C GLY A 46 14.00 -6.35 29.20
N GLY A 47 13.08 -5.38 29.29
CA GLY A 47 13.16 -4.27 30.23
C GLY A 47 13.42 -2.88 29.65
N ARG A 48 12.51 -2.34 28.83
CA ARG A 48 12.41 -0.88 28.65
C ARG A 48 11.02 -0.43 29.08
N THR A 49 10.95 0.55 29.99
CA THR A 49 9.72 1.28 30.33
C THR A 49 9.59 2.52 29.44
N PRO A 50 8.37 3.01 29.19
CA PRO A 50 8.09 3.94 28.08
C PRO A 50 8.64 5.37 28.28
N GLU A 51 8.91 5.75 29.52
CA GLU A 51 9.11 7.15 29.91
C GLU A 51 10.55 7.65 29.70
N MET A 52 11.54 6.74 29.71
CA MET A 52 12.96 7.10 29.54
C MET A 52 13.37 7.33 28.08
N VAL A 53 12.43 7.24 27.13
CA VAL A 53 12.68 7.33 25.68
C VAL A 53 12.27 8.69 25.10
N LEU A 54 11.59 9.55 25.87
CA LEU A 54 10.97 10.78 25.37
C LEU A 54 11.85 12.05 25.49
N GLY A 55 13.05 11.97 26.05
CA GLY A 55 13.91 13.13 26.33
C GLY A 55 15.03 13.41 25.31
N ASP A 56 15.35 12.46 24.43
CA ASP A 56 16.41 12.65 23.44
C ASP A 56 15.78 13.08 22.11
N GLU A 57 16.12 14.30 21.71
CA GLU A 57 15.82 14.92 20.42
C GLU A 57 16.40 14.05 19.29
N PHE A 58 15.57 13.11 18.81
CA PHE A 58 15.93 12.18 17.75
C PHE A 58 15.09 12.50 16.51
N GLU A 59 15.73 13.12 15.52
CA GLU A 59 15.15 13.29 14.18
C GLU A 59 14.88 11.91 13.55
N TYR A 60 13.63 11.68 13.16
CA TYR A 60 13.21 10.41 12.56
C TYR A 60 13.58 10.36 11.07
N ALA A 61 14.68 9.68 10.75
CA ALA A 61 14.93 9.19 9.40
C ALA A 61 14.03 7.97 9.10
N GLY A 62 12.80 8.22 8.65
CA GLY A 62 11.92 7.32 7.87
C GLY A 62 11.49 5.94 8.44
N SER A 63 12.31 5.23 9.22
CA SER A 63 12.10 3.82 9.59
C SER A 63 11.84 3.58 11.09
N ASP A 64 12.07 4.57 11.94
CA ASP A 64 12.05 4.36 13.40
C ASP A 64 10.66 4.48 14.05
N ILE A 65 9.58 4.77 13.30
CA ILE A 65 8.25 4.97 13.88
C ILE A 65 7.82 3.72 14.71
N PRO A 66 7.45 3.87 15.99
CA PRO A 66 7.02 2.75 16.84
C PRO A 66 5.78 2.04 16.26
N MET A 67 5.72 0.70 16.37
CA MET A 67 4.64 -0.13 15.78
C MET A 67 3.22 0.32 16.13
N ASN A 68 3.00 0.97 17.27
CA ASN A 68 1.67 1.46 17.66
C ASN A 68 1.21 2.71 16.87
N ARG A 69 2.12 3.40 16.15
CA ARG A 69 1.81 4.47 15.18
C ARG A 69 2.03 4.05 13.72
N ARG A 70 2.66 2.88 13.48
CA ARG A 70 2.78 2.30 12.13
C ARG A 70 1.43 1.96 11.54
N HIS A 71 0.47 1.49 12.34
CA HIS A 71 -0.88 1.22 11.82
C HIS A 71 -1.61 2.46 11.31
N ASP A 72 -1.34 3.64 11.87
CA ASP A 72 -1.93 4.89 11.41
C ASP A 72 -1.22 5.44 10.17
N PHE A 73 0.13 5.35 10.12
CA PHE A 73 0.91 5.72 8.94
C PHE A 73 0.70 4.74 7.78
N ASP A 74 0.64 3.43 8.04
CA ASP A 74 0.33 2.40 7.05
C ASP A 74 -1.15 2.49 6.62
N ARG A 75 -2.11 2.89 7.48
CA ARG A 75 -3.49 3.22 7.04
C ARG A 75 -3.56 4.48 6.18
N LEU A 76 -2.72 5.48 6.44
CA LEU A 76 -2.66 6.72 5.68
C LEU A 76 -1.93 6.52 4.35
N ALA A 77 -0.89 5.69 4.33
CA ALA A 77 -0.15 5.31 3.14
C ALA A 77 -0.89 4.27 2.28
N ALA A 78 -1.59 3.30 2.89
CA ALA A 78 -2.47 2.37 2.18
C ALA A 78 -3.62 3.11 1.49
N ARG A 79 -4.21 4.14 2.13
CA ARG A 79 -5.20 5.03 1.48
C ARG A 79 -4.65 5.85 0.30
N LYS A 80 -3.32 5.92 0.13
CA LYS A 80 -2.65 6.51 -1.05
C LYS A 80 -2.13 5.46 -2.04
N MET A 81 -2.29 4.17 -1.73
CA MET A 81 -1.84 3.03 -2.54
C MET A 81 -3.02 2.15 -3.00
N ASP A 82 -4.24 2.46 -2.58
CA ASP A 82 -5.44 1.97 -3.25
C ASP A 82 -5.46 2.59 -4.66
N ASP A 83 -5.57 1.75 -5.69
CA ASP A 83 -5.76 2.17 -7.09
C ASP A 83 -6.75 3.36 -7.12
N ASP A 84 -6.43 4.45 -7.83
CA ASP A 84 -7.31 5.64 -7.92
C ASP A 84 -8.75 5.18 -8.14
N THR A 85 -9.69 5.72 -7.37
CA THR A 85 -11.09 5.26 -7.36
C THR A 85 -11.68 5.18 -8.77
N GLU A 86 -11.31 6.13 -9.64
CA GLU A 86 -11.64 6.13 -11.07
C GLU A 86 -11.10 4.88 -11.80
N THR A 87 -9.84 4.49 -11.57
CA THR A 87 -9.22 3.33 -12.23
C THR A 87 -9.88 2.01 -11.80
N VAL A 88 -10.28 1.90 -10.53
CA VAL A 88 -11.02 0.75 -9.99
C VAL A 88 -12.40 0.66 -10.64
N LEU A 89 -13.13 1.77 -10.69
CA LEU A 89 -14.46 1.85 -11.30
C LEU A 89 -14.43 1.59 -12.81
N ARG A 90 -13.43 2.09 -13.54
CA ARG A 90 -13.24 1.75 -14.97
C ARG A 90 -12.89 0.28 -15.19
N ARG A 91 -12.20 -0.36 -14.24
CA ARG A 91 -11.91 -1.81 -14.29
C ARG A 91 -13.16 -2.63 -13.99
N SER A 92 -13.97 -2.23 -13.01
CA SER A 92 -15.23 -2.91 -12.69
C SER A 92 -16.25 -2.77 -13.83
N GLN A 93 -16.39 -1.58 -14.42
CA GLN A 93 -17.24 -1.34 -15.58
C GLN A 93 -16.91 -2.29 -16.74
N ARG A 94 -15.64 -2.40 -17.12
CA ARG A 94 -15.19 -3.30 -18.19
C ARG A 94 -15.51 -4.77 -17.90
N LYS A 95 -15.28 -5.22 -16.66
CA LYS A 95 -15.58 -6.59 -16.25
C LYS A 95 -17.09 -6.87 -16.23
N LEU A 96 -17.89 -5.94 -15.73
CA LEU A 96 -19.35 -6.07 -15.72
C LEU A 96 -19.90 -6.14 -17.15
N GLN A 97 -19.40 -5.29 -18.06
CA GLN A 97 -19.79 -5.35 -19.47
C GLN A 97 -19.43 -6.70 -20.11
N GLN A 98 -18.21 -7.19 -19.89
CA GLN A 98 -17.78 -8.51 -20.38
C GLN A 98 -18.66 -9.66 -19.88
N VAL A 99 -19.09 -9.61 -18.62
CA VAL A 99 -19.96 -10.64 -18.05
C VAL A 99 -21.39 -10.50 -18.59
N ILE A 100 -21.89 -9.29 -18.83
CA ILE A 100 -23.22 -9.09 -19.41
C ILE A 100 -23.27 -9.58 -20.87
N ASP A 101 -22.18 -9.39 -21.61
CA ASP A 101 -22.07 -9.78 -23.03
C ASP A 101 -21.78 -11.29 -23.23
N ASP A 102 -21.46 -12.03 -22.16
CA ASP A 102 -21.22 -13.48 -22.21
C ASP A 102 -22.57 -14.25 -22.34
N PRO A 103 -22.75 -15.06 -23.39
CA PRO A 103 -23.99 -15.82 -23.63
C PRO A 103 -24.29 -16.90 -22.57
N GLU A 104 -23.29 -17.32 -21.80
CA GLU A 104 -23.46 -18.31 -20.72
C GLU A 104 -24.03 -17.69 -19.43
N THR A 105 -24.23 -16.37 -19.41
CA THR A 105 -24.65 -15.65 -18.21
C THR A 105 -26.13 -15.88 -17.93
N PRO A 106 -26.50 -16.31 -16.71
CA PRO A 106 -27.89 -16.61 -16.40
C PRO A 106 -28.75 -15.35 -16.45
N ALA A 107 -29.87 -15.39 -17.16
CA ALA A 107 -30.78 -14.24 -17.36
C ALA A 107 -31.22 -13.55 -16.06
N ASN A 108 -31.37 -14.32 -14.97
CA ASN A 108 -31.71 -13.80 -13.64
C ASN A 108 -30.60 -12.94 -13.01
N ALA A 109 -29.34 -13.14 -13.41
CA ALA A 109 -28.21 -12.33 -12.97
C ALA A 109 -28.01 -11.09 -13.84
N VAL A 110 -28.38 -11.14 -15.12
CA VAL A 110 -28.18 -10.03 -16.07
C VAL A 110 -28.84 -8.74 -15.57
N ALA A 111 -30.09 -8.81 -15.09
CA ALA A 111 -30.78 -7.63 -14.54
C ALA A 111 -30.04 -6.98 -13.35
N LYS A 112 -29.47 -7.80 -12.46
CA LYS A 112 -28.69 -7.29 -11.32
C LYS A 112 -27.32 -6.74 -11.75
N LEU A 113 -26.72 -7.35 -12.77
CA LEU A 113 -25.44 -6.90 -13.32
C LEU A 113 -25.59 -5.57 -14.08
N THR A 114 -26.70 -5.36 -14.79
CA THR A 114 -26.98 -4.08 -15.45
C THR A 114 -27.29 -2.96 -14.45
N GLU A 115 -28.03 -3.26 -13.37
CA GLU A 115 -28.25 -2.30 -12.27
C GLU A 115 -26.93 -1.85 -11.63
N THR A 116 -26.02 -2.79 -11.37
CA THR A 116 -24.70 -2.48 -10.80
C THR A 116 -23.77 -1.78 -11.81
N LEU A 117 -23.90 -2.06 -13.10
CA LEU A 117 -23.21 -1.30 -14.15
C LEU A 117 -23.67 0.17 -14.15
N ILE A 118 -24.98 0.41 -14.05
CA ILE A 118 -25.55 1.77 -14.01
C ILE A 118 -25.08 2.54 -12.77
N SER A 119 -24.97 1.90 -11.61
CA SER A 119 -24.44 2.57 -10.40
C SER A 119 -22.98 2.96 -10.57
N VAL A 120 -22.14 2.05 -11.09
CA VAL A 120 -20.72 2.32 -11.36
C VAL A 120 -20.53 3.45 -12.37
N THR A 121 -21.37 3.52 -13.41
CA THR A 121 -21.29 4.63 -14.38
C THR A 121 -21.63 5.98 -13.75
N LYS A 122 -22.65 6.03 -12.88
CA LYS A 122 -23.03 7.26 -12.17
C LYS A 122 -21.92 7.74 -11.24
N GLU A 123 -21.27 6.83 -10.54
CA GLU A 123 -20.12 7.16 -9.68
C GLU A 123 -18.93 7.70 -10.50
N LEU A 124 -18.68 7.14 -11.68
CA LEU A 124 -17.64 7.67 -12.59
C LEU A 124 -17.97 9.07 -13.11
N ASP A 125 -19.24 9.37 -13.39
CA ASP A 125 -19.63 10.68 -13.88
C ASP A 125 -19.58 11.73 -12.76
N ALA A 126 -20.00 11.39 -11.53
CA ALA A 126 -19.82 12.26 -10.37
C ALA A 126 -18.34 12.60 -10.09
N LEU A 127 -17.44 11.61 -10.22
CA LEU A 127 -16.00 11.85 -10.07
C LEU A 127 -15.43 12.79 -11.15
N LYS A 128 -16.00 12.81 -12.36
CA LYS A 128 -15.57 13.74 -13.42
C LYS A 128 -16.08 15.16 -13.18
N GLU A 129 -17.29 15.29 -12.63
CA GLU A 129 -17.86 16.58 -12.23
C GLU A 129 -17.01 17.23 -11.12
N ASP A 130 -16.64 16.44 -10.10
CA ASP A 130 -15.80 16.90 -8.99
C ASP A 130 -14.34 17.23 -9.40
N ALA A 131 -13.81 16.60 -10.46
CA ALA A 131 -12.41 16.72 -10.88
C ALA A 131 -12.10 17.90 -11.82
N GLY A 132 -13.09 18.72 -12.20
CA GLY A 132 -12.85 19.97 -12.94
C GLY A 132 -13.53 20.09 -14.30
N GLY A 133 -14.73 19.53 -14.46
CA GLY A 133 -15.55 19.73 -15.67
C GLY A 133 -16.10 21.16 -15.82
N ASP A 134 -16.30 21.88 -14.71
CA ASP A 134 -16.89 23.22 -14.73
C ASP A 134 -15.93 24.33 -15.18
N ASP A 135 -14.61 24.17 -15.00
CA ASP A 135 -13.64 25.25 -15.28
C ASP A 135 -13.34 25.39 -16.80
N LEU A 136 -13.37 24.28 -17.55
CA LEU A 136 -13.20 24.30 -19.01
C LEU A 136 -14.46 24.75 -19.75
N LEU A 137 -15.65 24.38 -19.27
CA LEU A 137 -16.91 24.89 -19.81
C LEU A 137 -17.11 26.38 -19.50
N ALA A 138 -16.67 26.86 -18.33
CA ALA A 138 -16.65 28.28 -18.00
C ALA A 138 -15.67 29.10 -18.84
N LEU A 139 -14.55 28.50 -19.28
CA LEU A 139 -13.60 29.14 -20.21
C LEU A 139 -14.11 29.20 -21.66
N LEU A 140 -14.89 28.20 -22.10
CA LEU A 140 -15.52 28.17 -23.43
C LEU A 140 -16.82 28.98 -23.52
N ALA A 141 -17.44 29.30 -22.38
CA ALA A 141 -18.66 30.11 -22.31
C ALA A 141 -18.40 31.63 -22.21
N LYS A 142 -17.14 32.07 -22.28
CA LYS A 142 -16.85 33.49 -22.50
C LYS A 142 -17.25 33.84 -23.94
N PRO A 143 -18.21 34.75 -24.17
CA PRO A 143 -18.44 35.27 -25.51
C PRO A 143 -17.18 36.04 -25.91
N ASP A 144 -16.50 35.58 -26.97
CA ASP A 144 -15.55 36.39 -27.72
C ASP A 144 -16.34 37.55 -28.36
N ASP A 145 -16.52 38.63 -27.60
CA ASP A 145 -16.88 39.94 -28.15
C ASP A 145 -15.63 40.50 -28.86
N SER A 146 -15.27 39.91 -30.00
CA SER A 146 -14.39 40.56 -30.96
C SER A 146 -15.27 41.22 -32.02
N GLU A 147 -15.57 42.50 -31.82
CA GLU A 147 -16.07 43.39 -32.86
C GLU A 147 -15.10 43.33 -34.06
N VAL A 148 -15.53 42.69 -35.15
CA VAL A 148 -14.80 42.68 -36.42
C VAL A 148 -15.35 43.86 -37.23
N ASP A 149 -14.64 44.98 -37.23
CA ASP A 149 -14.91 46.08 -38.16
C ASP A 149 -14.56 45.61 -39.59
N ASP A 150 -15.57 45.14 -40.31
CA ASP A 150 -15.51 44.86 -41.74
C ASP A 150 -15.53 46.17 -42.53
N ASP A 151 -14.38 46.83 -42.72
CA ASP A 151 -14.23 47.78 -43.84
C ASP A 151 -12.76 48.00 -44.26
N VAL A 152 -12.18 47.01 -44.95
CA VAL A 152 -11.04 47.23 -45.84
C VAL A 152 -11.49 46.89 -47.26
N GLY A 153 -12.16 47.85 -47.88
CA GLY A 153 -12.53 47.83 -49.29
C GLY A 153 -11.31 47.63 -50.19
N ALA A 154 -11.41 46.64 -51.05
CA ALA A 154 -10.43 46.25 -52.04
C ALA A 154 -10.28 47.31 -53.15
N GLU A 155 -9.04 47.57 -53.57
CA GLU A 155 -8.74 48.09 -54.89
C GLU A 155 -7.60 47.25 -55.50
N ILE A 156 -7.98 46.38 -56.44
CA ILE A 156 -7.07 45.66 -57.32
C ILE A 156 -7.08 46.43 -58.64
N ILE A 157 -5.90 46.96 -58.98
CA ILE A 157 -5.40 47.56 -60.25
C ILE A 157 -6.41 47.76 -61.39
#